data_AF-A0A812RBE9-F1
#
_entry.id   AF-A0A812RBE9-F1
#
_cell.length_a   1.000
_cell.length_b   1.000
_cell.length_c   1.000
_cell.angle_alpha   90.00
_cell.angle_beta   90.00
_cell.angle_gamma   90.00
#
_symmetry.space_group_name_H-M   'P 1'
#
loop_
_entity.id
_entity.type
_entity.pdbx_description
1 polymer ?
#
loop_
_entity_poly.entity_id
_entity_poly.type
_entity_poly.pdbx_seq_one_letter_code
_entity_poly.pdbx_strand_id
1 'polypeptide(L)'
;MAGGPEFQDYAQLAFWLGCGPLAKLLVVFSERAAHSDPLAEPTRADAEVRAVPRITREYILYFDVWRSICVALVVITHSNEAYAEWNVFAVQLWVLPYLELISGTLCAVSKRGVLDYAAKLMLYTSLGCLMNLLACLARGSPRWWEDTTMNVAFQLGFTFQLALFGLLITPLRWELSEPEKASSRARWNVGIFGTLALCLLLAIMTEALLNESERGLKEATDYVIIPVTECLLHILMLCVLAEYLPMSWKGFMGHASWLFLYSTRLWRRQPRPLGPELHLGELFFWAFTAKLVPMFGQEAIGRLMTKLWPFLLVCCGLLLRPGIFGRKDQYPWDSWYDRGRMYLGELIACMAFLTIPVANLPDKLAFPQSWRRHMVWLNWWSLLAFMSHKAFYILVDGIWPWYCMVLTVYAAAFPCFLVWRPRDVEEASGRAEERGSWTGSPRAVELVQASASFSSAS
;
A
#
# COMPACT_ATOMS: atom_id res chain seq x y z
N MET A 1 39.11 -5.95 17.97
CA MET A 1 37.91 -6.05 18.83
C MET A 1 36.85 -5.20 18.19
N ALA A 2 35.79 -5.79 17.64
CA ALA A 2 34.67 -5.00 17.11
C ALA A 2 34.00 -4.29 18.30
N GLY A 3 33.70 -3.00 18.16
CA GLY A 3 32.97 -2.24 19.18
C GLY A 3 31.61 -2.88 19.45
N GLY A 4 31.19 -2.88 20.72
CA GLY A 4 29.82 -3.25 21.07
C GLY A 4 28.80 -2.22 20.53
N PRO A 5 27.50 -2.48 20.69
CA PRO A 5 26.45 -1.54 20.30
C PRO A 5 26.63 -0.19 20.99
N GLU A 6 26.46 0.88 20.23
CA GLU A 6 26.49 2.25 20.73
C GLU A 6 25.10 2.69 21.20
N PHE A 7 25.02 3.82 21.92
CA PHE A 7 23.74 4.37 22.38
C PHE A 7 22.74 4.61 21.24
N GLN A 8 23.23 5.00 20.06
CA GLN A 8 22.38 5.25 18.88
C GLN A 8 21.67 3.97 18.41
N ASP A 9 22.33 2.82 18.48
CA ASP A 9 21.75 1.53 18.09
C ASP A 9 20.58 1.15 19.02
N TYR A 10 20.76 1.33 20.32
CA TYR A 10 19.71 1.10 21.30
C TYR A 10 18.54 2.07 21.15
N ALA A 11 18.81 3.34 20.81
CA ALA A 11 17.77 4.33 20.57
C ALA A 11 16.94 3.98 19.33
N GLN A 12 17.58 3.59 18.23
CA GLN A 12 16.90 3.11 17.02
C GLN A 12 16.08 1.86 17.31
N LEU A 13 16.66 0.89 18.03
CA LEU A 13 15.95 -0.32 18.40
C LEU A 13 14.71 -0.03 19.26
N ALA A 14 14.86 0.83 20.27
CA ALA A 14 13.77 1.25 21.15
C ALA A 14 12.66 1.95 20.36
N PHE A 15 13.01 2.79 19.38
CA PHE A 15 12.03 3.39 18.47
C PHE A 15 11.26 2.33 17.69
N TRP A 16 11.96 1.43 17.00
CA TRP A 16 11.31 0.42 16.14
C TRP A 16 10.40 -0.53 16.94
N LEU A 17 10.82 -0.94 18.14
CA LEU A 17 10.02 -1.82 19.00
C LEU A 17 8.90 -1.07 19.76
N GLY A 18 9.11 0.19 20.11
CA GLY A 18 8.20 0.97 20.95
C GLY A 18 7.13 1.76 20.18
N CYS A 19 7.39 2.12 18.93
CA CYS A 19 6.52 3.01 18.17
C CYS A 19 5.10 2.46 17.96
N GLY A 20 4.94 1.16 17.71
CA GLY A 20 3.64 0.50 17.55
C GLY A 20 2.79 0.47 18.83
N PRO A 21 3.29 -0.13 19.92
CA PRO A 21 2.59 -0.14 21.20
C PRO A 21 2.22 1.26 21.70
N LEU A 22 3.15 2.23 21.59
CA LEU A 22 2.91 3.61 21.98
C LEU A 22 1.80 4.25 21.14
N ALA A 23 1.86 4.13 19.81
CA ALA A 23 0.82 4.65 18.93
C ALA A 23 -0.56 4.06 19.26
N LYS A 24 -0.63 2.76 19.57
CA LYS A 24 -1.90 2.11 19.93
C LYS A 24 -2.43 2.58 21.27
N LEU A 25 -1.56 2.78 22.27
CA LEU A 25 -1.95 3.35 23.57
C LEU A 25 -2.48 4.78 23.42
N LEU A 26 -1.83 5.62 22.60
CA LEU A 26 -2.28 6.98 22.32
C LEU A 26 -3.68 7.01 21.69
N VAL A 27 -3.96 6.12 20.75
CA VAL A 27 -5.31 5.99 20.17
C VAL A 27 -6.33 5.62 21.25
N VAL A 28 -6.04 4.62 22.08
CA VAL A 28 -6.95 4.20 23.17
C VAL A 28 -7.20 5.33 24.18
N PHE A 29 -6.17 6.10 24.54
CA PHE A 29 -6.33 7.24 25.43
C PHE A 29 -7.13 8.38 24.78
N SER A 30 -6.90 8.66 23.49
CA SER A 30 -7.67 9.65 22.73
C SER A 30 -9.15 9.27 22.65
N GLU A 31 -9.48 8.01 22.40
CA GLU A 31 -10.86 7.52 22.34
C GLU A 31 -11.54 7.63 23.72
N ARG A 32 -10.82 7.26 24.80
CA ARG A 32 -11.34 7.40 26.17
C ARG A 32 -11.56 8.87 26.57
N ALA A 33 -10.65 9.76 26.20
CA ALA A 33 -10.80 11.19 26.47
C ALA A 33 -12.03 11.77 25.75
N ALA A 34 -12.25 11.39 24.48
CA ALA A 34 -13.42 11.81 23.72
C ALA A 34 -14.75 11.30 24.34
N HIS A 35 -14.77 10.07 24.85
CA HIS A 35 -15.95 9.52 25.56
C HIS A 35 -16.19 10.09 26.95
N SER A 36 -15.18 10.75 27.54
CA SER A 36 -15.28 11.35 28.87
C SER A 36 -15.84 12.77 28.84
N ASP A 37 -16.07 13.34 27.65
CA ASP A 37 -16.73 14.64 27.48
C ASP A 37 -18.26 14.45 27.40
N PRO A 38 -19.02 14.71 28.49
CA PRO A 38 -20.47 14.52 28.51
C PRO A 38 -21.23 15.48 27.58
N LEU A 39 -20.56 16.47 26.98
CA LEU A 39 -21.13 17.40 26.00
C LEU A 39 -20.88 16.98 24.55
N ALA A 40 -20.04 15.97 24.31
CA ALA A 40 -19.81 15.40 23.00
C ALA A 40 -20.94 14.41 22.66
N GLU A 41 -22.16 14.91 22.42
CA GLU A 41 -23.13 14.09 21.69
C GLU A 41 -22.49 13.70 20.35
N PRO A 42 -22.45 12.39 20.00
CA PRO A 42 -21.97 11.96 18.70
C PRO A 42 -22.85 12.65 17.66
N THR A 43 -22.30 13.64 17.00
CA THR A 43 -23.07 14.48 16.10
C THR A 43 -23.60 13.54 15.01
N ARG A 44 -24.93 13.48 14.80
CA ARG A 44 -25.57 12.68 13.74
C ARG A 44 -24.92 12.82 12.35
N ALA A 45 -24.10 13.86 12.17
CA ALA A 45 -23.17 14.04 11.06
C ALA A 45 -22.25 12.85 10.77
N ASP A 46 -21.89 12.01 11.76
CA ASP A 46 -21.05 10.82 11.55
C ASP A 46 -21.82 9.64 10.91
N ALA A 47 -23.16 9.62 11.05
CA ALA A 47 -24.02 8.60 10.46
C ALA A 47 -24.44 8.94 9.01
N GLU A 48 -24.42 10.22 8.64
CA GLU A 48 -24.77 10.73 7.30
C GLU A 48 -23.56 10.96 6.38
N VAL A 49 -22.39 10.38 6.69
CA VAL A 49 -21.20 10.45 5.81
C VAL A 49 -21.39 9.60 4.56
N ARG A 50 -22.01 10.24 3.57
CA ARG A 50 -21.64 10.42 2.14
C ARG A 50 -21.27 9.21 1.29
N ALA A 51 -21.69 9.32 0.03
CA ALA A 51 -21.53 8.38 -1.09
C ALA A 51 -20.06 8.13 -1.50
N VAL A 52 -19.23 7.63 -0.59
CA VAL A 52 -17.94 7.05 -0.96
C VAL A 52 -18.22 5.86 -1.88
N PRO A 53 -17.56 5.76 -3.05
CA PRO A 53 -17.77 4.63 -3.96
C PRO A 53 -17.59 3.30 -3.22
N ARG A 54 -18.69 2.54 -3.06
CA ARG A 54 -18.65 1.25 -2.36
C ARG A 54 -17.70 0.32 -3.12
N ILE A 55 -16.69 -0.21 -2.42
CA ILE A 55 -15.90 -1.31 -2.93
C ILE A 55 -16.77 -2.57 -2.91
N THR A 56 -16.95 -3.19 -4.08
CA THR A 56 -17.67 -4.47 -4.17
C THR A 56 -16.83 -5.58 -3.56
N ARG A 57 -17.47 -6.66 -3.11
CA ARG A 57 -16.75 -7.83 -2.59
C ARG A 57 -15.78 -8.46 -3.61
N GLU A 58 -16.10 -8.34 -4.89
CA GLU A 58 -15.24 -8.80 -5.98
C GLU A 58 -13.96 -7.98 -6.09
N TYR A 59 -14.06 -6.68 -5.86
CA TYR A 59 -12.93 -5.77 -5.87
C TYR A 59 -11.98 -6.05 -4.69
N ILE A 60 -12.51 -6.41 -3.51
CA ILE A 60 -11.69 -6.85 -2.37
C ILE A 60 -10.98 -8.17 -2.71
N LEU A 61 -11.69 -9.13 -3.29
CA LEU A 61 -11.09 -10.40 -3.74
C LEU A 61 -9.95 -10.15 -4.73
N TYR A 62 -10.13 -9.23 -5.69
CA TYR A 62 -9.10 -8.85 -6.64
C TYR A 62 -7.82 -8.38 -5.93
N PHE A 63 -7.95 -7.49 -4.94
CA PHE A 63 -6.81 -7.03 -4.15
C PHE A 63 -6.17 -8.09 -3.28
N ASP A 64 -6.96 -8.97 -2.66
CA ASP A 64 -6.43 -10.04 -1.81
C ASP A 64 -5.58 -11.03 -2.60
N VAL A 65 -6.04 -11.39 -3.81
CA VAL A 65 -5.28 -12.28 -4.72
C VAL A 65 -3.96 -11.62 -5.12
N TRP A 66 -4.00 -10.40 -5.65
CA TRP A 66 -2.80 -9.72 -6.12
C TRP A 66 -1.83 -9.40 -4.99
N ARG A 67 -2.32 -9.00 -3.81
CA ARG A 67 -1.48 -8.81 -2.62
C ARG A 67 -0.76 -10.08 -2.22
N SER A 68 -1.47 -11.21 -2.19
CA SER A 68 -0.88 -12.51 -1.83
C SER A 68 0.23 -12.89 -2.81
N ILE A 69 0.01 -12.69 -4.12
CA ILE A 69 1.02 -12.92 -5.16
C ILE A 69 2.22 -11.97 -4.98
N CYS A 70 1.97 -10.67 -4.75
CA CYS A 70 3.04 -9.69 -4.56
C CYS A 70 3.92 -10.07 -3.36
N VAL A 71 3.32 -10.42 -2.22
CA VAL A 71 4.07 -10.86 -1.03
C VAL A 71 4.84 -12.15 -1.30
N ALA A 72 4.24 -13.11 -2.01
CA ALA A 72 4.90 -14.34 -2.43
C ALA A 72 6.18 -14.05 -3.26
N LEU A 73 6.12 -13.09 -4.18
CA LEU A 73 7.25 -12.65 -5.00
C LEU A 73 8.29 -11.83 -4.22
N VAL A 74 7.86 -11.03 -3.23
CA VAL A 74 8.76 -10.33 -2.29
C VAL A 74 9.56 -11.33 -1.47
N VAL A 75 8.92 -12.38 -0.96
CA VAL A 75 9.60 -13.47 -0.23
C VAL A 75 10.66 -14.11 -1.13
N ILE A 76 10.31 -14.52 -2.36
CA ILE A 76 11.28 -15.11 -3.31
C ILE A 76 12.44 -14.15 -3.56
N THR A 77 12.14 -12.88 -3.83
CA THR A 77 13.14 -11.84 -4.10
C THR A 77 14.14 -11.67 -2.96
N HIS A 78 13.67 -11.65 -1.72
CA HIS A 78 14.55 -11.48 -0.56
C HIS A 78 15.30 -12.76 -0.17
N SER A 79 14.85 -13.93 -0.64
CA SER A 79 15.61 -15.17 -0.48
C SER A 79 16.81 -15.25 -1.43
N ASN A 80 16.65 -14.68 -2.62
CA ASN A 80 17.67 -14.65 -3.66
C ASN A 80 17.44 -13.44 -4.55
N GLU A 81 18.23 -12.39 -4.33
CA GLU A 81 18.09 -11.13 -5.05
C GLU A 81 18.26 -11.31 -6.57
N ALA A 82 19.01 -12.33 -7.00
CA ALA A 82 19.19 -12.66 -8.42
C ALA A 82 17.84 -12.86 -9.14
N TYR A 83 16.81 -13.36 -8.44
CA TYR A 83 15.48 -13.45 -9.00
C TYR A 83 14.98 -12.07 -9.46
N ALA A 84 15.03 -11.06 -8.59
CA ALA A 84 14.60 -9.72 -8.98
C ALA A 84 15.59 -9.06 -9.93
N GLU A 85 16.90 -9.26 -9.78
CA GLU A 85 17.92 -8.66 -10.66
C GLU A 85 17.77 -9.05 -12.13
N TRP A 86 17.37 -10.29 -12.40
CA TRP A 86 17.15 -10.78 -13.76
C TRP A 86 15.70 -10.65 -14.25
N ASN A 87 14.73 -10.55 -13.34
CA ASN A 87 13.31 -10.53 -13.69
C ASN A 87 12.68 -9.14 -13.49
N VAL A 88 13.14 -8.16 -14.26
CA VAL A 88 12.57 -6.80 -14.27
C VAL A 88 11.06 -6.84 -14.52
N PHE A 89 10.62 -7.63 -15.49
CA PHE A 89 9.20 -7.78 -15.83
C PHE A 89 8.38 -8.49 -14.75
N ALA A 90 8.92 -9.55 -14.15
CA ALA A 90 8.16 -10.38 -13.22
C ALA A 90 8.03 -9.78 -11.82
N VAL A 91 8.94 -8.87 -11.44
CA VAL A 91 8.97 -8.31 -10.07
C VAL A 91 9.04 -6.79 -10.08
N GLN A 92 10.07 -6.22 -10.69
CA GLN A 92 10.42 -4.81 -10.51
C GLN A 92 9.34 -3.85 -11.04
N LEU A 93 8.65 -4.21 -12.13
CA LEU A 93 7.67 -3.33 -12.77
C LEU A 93 6.33 -3.18 -12.03
N TRP A 94 5.95 -4.10 -11.14
CA TRP A 94 4.57 -4.12 -10.65
C TRP A 94 4.37 -4.63 -9.23
N VAL A 95 5.30 -5.39 -8.65
CA VAL A 95 5.07 -6.00 -7.32
C VAL A 95 4.92 -4.96 -6.22
N LEU A 96 5.92 -4.07 -6.06
CA LEU A 96 5.83 -2.98 -5.09
C LEU A 96 4.79 -1.93 -5.52
N PRO A 97 4.73 -1.50 -6.81
CA PRO A 97 3.65 -0.64 -7.28
C PRO A 97 2.25 -1.14 -6.92
N TYR A 98 1.93 -2.41 -7.15
CA TYR A 98 0.60 -2.95 -6.85
C TYR A 98 0.30 -2.95 -5.36
N LEU A 99 1.27 -3.24 -4.49
CA LEU A 99 1.08 -3.16 -3.04
C LEU A 99 0.72 -1.73 -2.60
N GLU A 100 1.32 -0.72 -3.21
CA GLU A 100 1.00 0.69 -2.95
C GLU A 100 -0.36 1.09 -3.51
N LEU A 101 -0.69 0.67 -4.73
CA LEU A 101 -1.99 0.94 -5.34
C LEU A 101 -3.13 0.31 -4.53
N ILE A 102 -2.94 -0.92 -4.04
CA ILE A 102 -3.88 -1.59 -3.13
C ILE A 102 -4.03 -0.77 -1.85
N SER A 103 -2.91 -0.40 -1.23
CA SER A 103 -2.90 0.31 0.06
C SER A 103 -3.56 1.69 -0.05
N GLY A 104 -3.25 2.47 -1.09
CA GLY A 104 -3.87 3.76 -1.35
C GLY A 104 -5.37 3.66 -1.63
N THR A 105 -5.78 2.69 -2.46
CA THR A 105 -7.20 2.45 -2.74
C THR A 105 -7.98 2.06 -1.48
N LEU A 106 -7.42 1.17 -0.65
CA LEU A 106 -8.06 0.74 0.60
C LEU A 106 -8.08 1.86 1.64
N CYS A 107 -7.03 2.68 1.72
CA CYS A 107 -6.99 3.86 2.59
C CYS A 107 -8.10 4.86 2.24
N ALA A 108 -8.34 5.10 0.95
CA ALA A 108 -9.40 5.99 0.46
C ALA A 108 -10.79 5.59 0.94
N VAL A 109 -11.10 4.29 0.96
CA VAL A 109 -12.45 3.81 1.30
C VAL A 109 -12.61 3.30 2.74
N SER A 110 -11.51 3.21 3.48
CA SER A 110 -11.50 2.64 4.83
C SER A 110 -12.33 3.49 5.78
N LYS A 111 -13.35 2.93 6.42
CA LYS A 111 -14.12 3.64 7.45
C LYS A 111 -13.36 3.82 8.77
N ARG A 112 -12.18 3.22 8.92
CA ARG A 112 -11.38 3.34 10.14
C ARG A 112 -10.79 4.75 10.23
N GLY A 113 -10.72 5.27 11.45
CA GLY A 113 -9.96 6.49 11.73
C GLY A 113 -8.50 6.32 11.31
N VAL A 114 -7.90 7.38 10.76
CA VAL A 114 -6.53 7.29 10.24
C VAL A 114 -5.50 6.98 11.33
N LEU A 115 -5.74 7.46 12.56
CA LEU A 115 -4.88 7.17 13.69
C LEU A 115 -4.92 5.69 14.08
N ASP A 116 -6.09 5.05 14.06
CA ASP A 116 -6.20 3.59 14.27
C ASP A 116 -5.50 2.81 13.15
N TYR A 117 -5.66 3.25 11.89
CA TYR A 117 -4.97 2.66 10.75
C TYR A 117 -3.45 2.75 10.89
N ALA A 118 -2.92 3.96 11.17
CA ALA A 118 -1.51 4.19 11.38
C ALA A 118 -0.98 3.41 12.58
N ALA A 119 -1.64 3.46 13.73
CA ALA A 119 -1.24 2.70 14.92
C ALA A 119 -1.20 1.20 14.68
N LYS A 120 -2.15 0.65 13.90
CA LYS A 120 -2.16 -0.77 13.54
C LYS A 120 -0.98 -1.14 12.64
N LEU A 121 -0.65 -0.32 11.64
CA LEU A 121 0.54 -0.54 10.81
C LEU A 121 1.83 -0.46 11.63
N MET A 122 1.94 0.54 12.51
CA MET A 122 3.07 0.68 13.42
C MET A 122 3.21 -0.52 14.37
N LEU A 123 2.09 -1.11 14.82
CA LEU A 123 2.12 -2.34 15.60
C LEU A 123 2.69 -3.52 14.78
N TYR A 124 2.32 -3.66 13.51
CA TYR A 124 2.90 -4.66 12.62
C TYR A 124 4.40 -4.42 12.39
N THR A 125 4.82 -3.15 12.21
CA THR A 125 6.23 -2.75 12.17
C THR A 125 6.98 -3.23 13.41
N SER A 126 6.50 -2.89 14.62
CA SER A 126 7.17 -3.28 15.86
C SER A 126 7.23 -4.80 16.06
N LEU A 127 6.16 -5.52 15.70
CA LEU A 127 6.12 -6.97 15.82
C LEU A 127 7.11 -7.65 14.85
N GLY A 128 7.20 -7.20 13.59
CA GLY A 128 8.18 -7.77 12.65
C GLY A 128 9.63 -7.45 13.05
N CYS A 129 9.89 -6.22 13.51
CA CYS A 129 11.20 -5.85 14.08
C CYS A 129 11.57 -6.74 15.27
N LEU A 130 10.61 -7.03 16.17
CA LEU A 130 10.83 -7.95 17.28
C LEU A 130 11.18 -9.36 16.79
N MET A 131 10.49 -9.89 15.79
CA MET A 131 10.79 -11.20 15.22
C MET A 131 12.21 -11.26 14.64
N ASN A 132 12.61 -10.23 13.89
CA ASN A 132 13.96 -10.13 13.30
C ASN A 132 15.03 -10.04 14.40
N LEU A 133 14.81 -9.24 15.44
CA LEU A 133 15.71 -9.15 16.59
C LEU A 133 15.88 -10.50 17.28
N LEU A 134 14.76 -11.19 17.57
CA LEU A 134 14.80 -12.50 18.21
C LEU A 134 15.55 -13.53 17.36
N ALA A 135 15.41 -13.48 16.04
CA ALA A 135 16.19 -14.32 15.13
C ALA A 135 17.70 -14.02 15.19
N CYS A 136 18.08 -12.75 15.19
CA CYS A 136 19.48 -12.33 15.36
C CYS A 136 20.07 -12.85 16.68
N LEU A 137 19.34 -12.69 17.78
CA LEU A 137 19.75 -13.16 19.11
C LEU A 137 19.87 -14.69 19.16
N ALA A 138 18.89 -15.42 18.60
CA ALA A 138 18.88 -16.88 18.57
C ALA A 138 20.02 -17.47 17.72
N ARG A 139 20.39 -16.80 16.61
CA ARG A 139 21.53 -17.18 15.77
C ARG A 139 22.88 -16.89 16.45
N GLY A 140 22.88 -16.14 17.55
CA GLY A 140 24.08 -15.60 18.16
C GLY A 140 24.81 -14.63 17.24
N SER A 141 24.09 -13.99 16.30
CA SER A 141 24.69 -13.08 15.32
C SER A 141 25.27 -11.87 16.07
N PRO A 142 26.60 -11.75 16.20
CA PRO A 142 27.23 -10.81 17.11
C PRO A 142 27.28 -9.38 16.53
N ARG A 143 26.35 -9.03 15.63
CA ARG A 143 26.43 -7.82 14.79
C ARG A 143 25.06 -7.25 14.42
N TRP A 144 23.98 -7.63 15.11
CA TRP A 144 22.65 -7.07 14.80
C TRP A 144 22.62 -5.54 14.90
N TRP A 145 23.50 -4.97 15.74
CA TRP A 145 23.66 -3.53 15.94
C TRP A 145 24.49 -2.83 14.86
N GLU A 146 25.35 -3.54 14.12
CA GLU A 146 26.18 -2.92 13.06
C GLU A 146 25.33 -2.32 11.95
N ASP A 147 24.12 -2.85 11.77
CA ASP A 147 23.10 -2.24 10.92
C ASP A 147 21.71 -2.60 11.43
N THR A 148 21.28 -1.94 12.50
CA THR A 148 19.95 -2.16 13.11
C THR A 148 18.83 -1.95 12.08
N THR A 149 19.03 -1.04 11.13
CA THR A 149 18.03 -0.76 10.08
C THR A 149 17.92 -1.92 9.08
N MET A 150 19.04 -2.49 8.62
CA MET A 150 19.05 -3.59 7.65
C MET A 150 18.91 -4.99 8.27
N ASN A 151 19.16 -5.14 9.57
CA ASN A 151 19.05 -6.42 10.26
C ASN A 151 17.73 -6.56 11.03
N VAL A 152 17.25 -5.48 11.66
CA VAL A 152 16.07 -5.52 12.53
C VAL A 152 14.86 -4.87 11.84
N ALA A 153 14.99 -3.63 11.37
CA ALA A 153 13.87 -2.89 10.76
C ALA A 153 13.59 -3.25 9.28
N PHE A 154 14.47 -4.02 8.66
CA PHE A 154 14.48 -4.35 7.24
C PHE A 154 13.09 -4.70 6.69
N GLN A 155 12.70 -4.06 5.58
CA GLN A 155 11.38 -4.16 4.92
C GLN A 155 10.17 -3.68 5.75
N LEU A 156 10.26 -3.65 7.08
CA LEU A 156 9.22 -3.12 7.97
C LEU A 156 9.16 -1.58 7.92
N GLY A 157 10.18 -0.94 7.33
CA GLY A 157 10.11 0.44 6.86
C GLY A 157 8.95 0.70 5.89
N PHE A 158 8.53 -0.30 5.10
CA PHE A 158 7.38 -0.18 4.19
C PHE A 158 6.06 0.04 4.95
N THR A 159 5.80 -0.68 6.03
CA THR A 159 4.57 -0.49 6.83
C THR A 159 4.59 0.82 7.60
N PHE A 160 5.77 1.26 8.07
CA PHE A 160 5.96 2.60 8.62
C PHE A 160 5.62 3.69 7.61
N GLN A 161 6.15 3.55 6.40
CA GLN A 161 5.93 4.46 5.29
C GLN A 161 4.44 4.56 4.91
N LEU A 162 3.73 3.43 4.82
CA LEU A 162 2.28 3.42 4.60
C LEU A 162 1.49 4.15 5.68
N ALA A 163 1.93 4.07 6.95
CA ALA A 163 1.32 4.81 8.05
C ALA A 163 1.52 6.32 7.87
N LEU A 164 2.74 6.73 7.52
CA LEU A 164 3.08 8.13 7.24
C LEU A 164 2.27 8.68 6.06
N PHE A 165 2.20 7.96 4.94
CA PHE A 165 1.42 8.40 3.77
C PHE A 165 -0.08 8.47 4.04
N GLY A 166 -0.62 7.53 4.82
CA GLY A 166 -2.00 7.61 5.29
C GLY A 166 -2.28 8.89 6.07
N LEU A 167 -1.38 9.28 6.98
CA LEU A 167 -1.48 10.54 7.73
C LEU A 167 -1.36 11.75 6.81
N LEU A 168 -0.37 11.76 5.90
CA LEU A 168 -0.13 12.87 4.97
C LEU A 168 -1.30 13.09 4.01
N ILE A 169 -1.96 12.03 3.52
CA ILE A 169 -3.07 12.18 2.56
C ILE A 169 -4.43 12.44 3.23
N THR A 170 -4.52 12.31 4.56
CA THR A 170 -5.78 12.49 5.31
C THR A 170 -6.47 13.82 5.07
N PRO A 171 -5.77 14.98 5.00
CA PRO A 171 -6.47 16.24 4.79
C PRO A 171 -7.16 16.29 3.42
N LEU A 172 -6.53 15.74 2.38
CA LEU A 172 -7.13 15.58 1.06
C LEU A 172 -8.32 14.61 1.09
N ARG A 173 -8.25 13.56 1.91
CA ARG A 173 -9.38 12.64 2.14
C ARG A 173 -10.62 13.38 2.59
N TRP A 174 -10.48 14.23 3.61
CA TRP A 174 -11.60 14.99 4.18
C TRP A 174 -12.19 15.94 3.16
N GLU A 175 -11.35 16.60 2.38
CA GLU A 175 -11.76 17.53 1.33
C GLU A 175 -12.57 16.84 0.23
N LEU A 176 -12.09 15.71 -0.27
CA LEU A 176 -12.73 14.95 -1.33
C LEU A 176 -13.98 14.18 -0.86
N SER A 177 -14.03 13.78 0.41
CA SER A 177 -15.18 13.08 0.98
C SER A 177 -16.29 14.05 1.40
N GLU A 178 -15.95 15.28 1.79
CA GLU A 178 -16.89 16.27 2.32
C GLU A 178 -16.88 17.61 1.54
N PRO A 179 -17.25 17.64 0.23
CA PRO A 179 -17.15 18.83 -0.61
C PRO A 179 -17.82 20.09 -0.04
N GLU A 180 -18.99 19.96 0.60
CA GLU A 180 -19.69 21.11 1.23
C GLU A 180 -18.91 21.79 2.37
N LYS A 181 -18.00 21.08 3.04
CA LYS A 181 -17.15 21.62 4.12
C LYS A 181 -15.71 21.89 3.63
N ALA A 182 -15.44 21.68 2.35
CA ALA A 182 -14.11 21.65 1.78
C ALA A 182 -13.44 23.04 1.76
N SER A 183 -14.13 24.11 1.39
CA SER A 183 -13.49 25.41 1.09
C SER A 183 -12.72 26.07 2.24
N SER A 184 -13.08 25.80 3.50
CA SER A 184 -12.30 26.26 4.65
C SER A 184 -11.08 25.35 4.89
N ARG A 185 -11.29 24.03 4.89
CA ARG A 185 -10.24 23.04 5.15
C ARG A 185 -9.21 22.96 4.03
N ALA A 186 -9.62 23.11 2.78
CA ALA A 186 -8.77 23.08 1.60
C ALA A 186 -7.73 24.22 1.63
N ARG A 187 -8.16 25.44 1.98
CA ARG A 187 -7.25 26.58 2.17
C ARG A 187 -6.22 26.32 3.26
N TRP A 188 -6.62 25.69 4.38
CA TRP A 188 -5.68 25.25 5.41
C TRP A 188 -4.70 24.19 4.90
N ASN A 189 -5.17 23.19 4.14
CA ASN A 189 -4.33 22.13 3.60
C ASN A 189 -3.31 22.68 2.60
N VAL A 190 -3.75 23.51 1.64
CA VAL A 190 -2.87 24.21 0.71
C VAL A 190 -1.86 25.07 1.46
N GLY A 191 -2.30 25.77 2.52
CA GLY A 191 -1.41 26.52 3.40
C GLY A 191 -0.35 25.65 4.08
N ILE A 192 -0.75 24.52 4.70
CA ILE A 192 0.15 23.61 5.40
C ILE A 192 1.15 22.98 4.43
N PHE A 193 0.69 22.34 3.35
CA PHE A 193 1.58 21.67 2.40
C PHE A 193 2.44 22.66 1.61
N GLY A 194 1.88 23.81 1.25
CA GLY A 194 2.63 24.89 0.62
C GLY A 194 3.73 25.43 1.55
N THR A 195 3.43 25.60 2.83
CA THR A 195 4.42 26.03 3.83
C THR A 195 5.47 24.95 4.06
N LEU A 196 5.11 23.67 4.16
CA LEU A 196 6.07 22.57 4.31
C LEU A 196 7.01 22.47 3.11
N ALA A 197 6.48 22.55 1.88
CA ALA A 197 7.30 22.55 0.68
C ALA A 197 8.24 23.76 0.62
N LEU A 198 7.76 24.95 1.00
CA LEU A 198 8.56 26.17 1.06
C LEU A 198 9.65 26.09 2.15
N CYS A 199 9.30 25.66 3.36
CA CYS A 199 10.25 25.47 4.46
C CYS A 199 11.34 24.47 4.07
N LEU A 200 10.96 23.37 3.41
CA LEU A 200 11.93 22.42 2.91
C LEU A 200 12.85 23.09 1.89
N LEU A 201 12.30 23.77 0.87
CA LEU A 201 13.08 24.51 -0.14
C LEU A 201 14.07 25.50 0.50
N LEU A 202 13.63 26.26 1.50
CA LEU A 202 14.47 27.20 2.24
C LEU A 202 15.57 26.49 3.04
N ALA A 203 15.28 25.32 3.63
CA ALA A 203 16.28 24.49 4.28
C ALA A 203 17.34 23.99 3.30
N ILE A 204 16.95 23.59 2.07
CA ILE A 204 17.91 23.25 0.99
C ILE A 204 18.82 24.43 0.70
N MET A 205 18.23 25.60 0.48
CA MET A 205 18.99 26.79 0.13
C MET A 205 19.94 27.21 1.27
N THR A 206 19.50 27.06 2.51
CA THR A 206 20.30 27.40 3.69
C THR A 206 21.45 26.42 3.87
N GLU A 207 21.20 25.11 3.81
CA GLU A 207 22.24 24.08 3.85
C GLU A 207 23.24 24.27 2.70
N ALA A 208 22.74 24.62 1.51
CA ALA A 208 23.59 24.88 0.34
C ALA A 208 24.52 26.07 0.47
N LEU A 209 24.09 27.09 1.23
CA LEU A 209 24.89 28.27 1.52
C LEU A 209 25.86 28.05 2.69
N LEU A 210 25.52 27.18 3.64
CA LEU A 210 26.29 26.95 4.87
C LEU A 210 27.34 25.85 4.74
N ASN A 211 27.12 24.84 3.91
CA ASN A 211 27.99 23.67 3.84
C ASN A 211 28.99 23.83 2.67
N GLU A 212 30.21 24.32 2.97
CA GLU A 212 31.29 24.51 1.98
C GLU A 212 31.81 23.19 1.36
N SER A 213 31.38 22.03 1.89
CA SER A 213 31.63 20.73 1.28
C SER A 213 30.57 20.44 0.21
N GLU A 214 30.89 20.78 -1.05
CA GLU A 214 30.01 20.56 -2.21
C GLU A 214 29.52 19.09 -2.34
N ARG A 215 30.31 18.12 -1.88
CA ARG A 215 29.96 16.69 -1.98
C ARG A 215 28.81 16.28 -1.06
N GLY A 216 28.88 16.60 0.23
CA GLY A 216 27.84 16.23 1.20
C GLY A 216 26.49 16.89 0.90
N LEU A 217 26.53 18.16 0.48
CA LEU A 217 25.34 18.90 0.08
C LEU A 217 24.67 18.29 -1.15
N LYS A 218 25.45 18.00 -2.21
CA LYS A 218 24.92 17.42 -3.43
C LYS A 218 24.24 16.07 -3.15
N GLU A 219 24.87 15.23 -2.34
CA GLU A 219 24.30 13.95 -1.93
C GLU A 219 22.99 14.16 -1.15
N ALA A 220 22.97 14.99 -0.11
CA ALA A 220 21.73 15.28 0.64
C ALA A 220 20.62 15.84 -0.28
N THR A 221 20.99 16.72 -1.21
CA THR A 221 20.09 17.34 -2.19
C THR A 221 19.46 16.29 -3.10
N ASP A 222 20.28 15.48 -3.76
CA ASP A 222 19.85 14.50 -4.77
C ASP A 222 19.11 13.31 -4.14
N TYR A 223 19.52 12.87 -2.94
CA TYR A 223 19.02 11.63 -2.33
C TYR A 223 17.84 11.81 -1.37
N VAL A 224 17.68 12.98 -0.75
CA VAL A 224 16.67 13.20 0.31
C VAL A 224 15.75 14.35 -0.06
N ILE A 225 16.36 15.50 -0.22
CA ILE A 225 15.68 16.78 -0.31
C ILE A 225 14.78 16.85 -1.57
N ILE A 226 15.33 16.53 -2.74
CA ILE A 226 14.59 16.61 -4.01
C ILE A 226 13.42 15.62 -4.00
N PRO A 227 13.63 14.32 -3.73
CA PRO A 227 12.54 13.35 -3.67
C PRO A 227 11.42 13.75 -2.69
N VAL A 228 11.76 14.24 -1.50
CA VAL A 228 10.75 14.70 -0.51
C VAL A 228 10.00 15.92 -1.05
N THR A 229 10.70 16.87 -1.66
CA THR A 229 10.07 18.05 -2.26
C THR A 229 9.10 17.66 -3.37
N GLU A 230 9.48 16.77 -4.27
CA GLU A 230 8.62 16.29 -5.35
C GLU A 230 7.36 15.58 -4.82
N CYS A 231 7.51 14.72 -3.81
CA CYS A 231 6.41 14.06 -3.12
C CYS A 231 5.45 15.07 -2.45
N LEU A 232 5.97 16.11 -1.78
CA LEU A 232 5.15 17.18 -1.21
C LEU A 232 4.46 18.03 -2.29
N LEU A 233 5.15 18.32 -3.39
CA LEU A 233 4.57 19.02 -4.54
C LEU A 233 3.46 18.21 -5.20
N HIS A 234 3.57 16.89 -5.24
CA HIS A 234 2.51 16.00 -5.72
C HIS A 234 1.25 16.14 -4.88
N ILE A 235 1.36 16.07 -3.55
CA ILE A 235 0.23 16.26 -2.62
C ILE A 235 -0.34 17.68 -2.77
N LEU A 236 0.51 18.71 -2.81
CA LEU A 236 0.09 20.10 -2.99
C LEU A 236 -0.68 20.28 -4.30
N MET A 237 -0.19 19.72 -5.40
CA MET A 237 -0.90 19.73 -6.69
C MET A 237 -2.28 19.09 -6.55
N LEU A 238 -2.39 17.94 -5.88
CA LEU A 238 -3.68 17.29 -5.66
C LEU A 238 -4.64 18.14 -4.81
N CYS A 239 -4.16 18.81 -3.77
CA CYS A 239 -4.96 19.75 -2.98
C CYS A 239 -5.42 20.95 -3.80
N VAL A 240 -4.54 21.55 -4.60
CA VAL A 240 -4.89 22.67 -5.50
C VAL A 240 -5.95 22.22 -6.51
N LEU A 241 -5.78 21.06 -7.14
CA LEU A 241 -6.77 20.55 -8.08
C LEU A 241 -8.09 20.18 -7.38
N ALA A 242 -8.06 19.67 -6.15
CA ALA A 242 -9.27 19.34 -5.40
C ALA A 242 -10.14 20.58 -5.09
N GLU A 243 -9.50 21.70 -4.77
CA GLU A 243 -10.16 22.96 -4.43
C GLU A 243 -10.62 23.73 -5.67
N TYR A 244 -9.73 23.93 -6.64
CA TYR A 244 -9.97 24.88 -7.73
C TYR A 244 -10.59 24.25 -8.98
N LEU A 245 -10.51 22.92 -9.14
CA LEU A 245 -11.04 22.27 -10.32
C LEU A 245 -12.56 22.06 -10.18
N PRO A 246 -13.38 22.50 -11.15
CA PRO A 246 -14.82 22.32 -11.07
C PRO A 246 -15.17 20.83 -11.04
N MET A 247 -16.32 20.48 -10.43
CA MET A 247 -16.73 19.08 -10.24
C MET A 247 -16.73 18.26 -11.54
N SER A 248 -17.12 18.87 -12.66
CA SER A 248 -17.10 18.24 -13.98
C SER A 248 -15.70 17.91 -14.50
N TRP A 249 -14.66 18.56 -13.97
CA TRP A 249 -13.26 18.40 -14.34
C TRP A 249 -12.46 17.56 -13.32
N LYS A 250 -13.00 17.24 -12.14
CA LYS A 250 -12.29 16.50 -11.09
C LYS A 250 -11.69 15.16 -11.53
N GLY A 251 -12.29 14.47 -12.50
CA GLY A 251 -11.70 13.25 -13.09
C GLY A 251 -10.33 13.43 -13.73
N PHE A 252 -9.90 14.67 -14.02
CA PHE A 252 -8.56 14.99 -14.49
C PHE A 252 -7.48 14.81 -13.41
N MET A 253 -7.84 14.88 -12.13
CA MET A 253 -6.87 14.79 -11.02
C MET A 253 -6.03 13.52 -11.09
N GLY A 254 -6.65 12.37 -11.36
CA GLY A 254 -5.91 11.12 -11.50
C GLY A 254 -5.01 11.09 -12.74
N HIS A 255 -5.33 11.83 -13.80
CA HIS A 255 -4.44 11.97 -14.95
C HIS A 255 -3.27 12.91 -14.68
N ALA A 256 -3.52 14.04 -14.04
CA ALA A 256 -2.48 14.94 -13.59
C ALA A 256 -1.51 14.23 -12.63
N SER A 257 -2.04 13.37 -11.75
CA SER A 257 -1.27 12.60 -10.79
C SER A 257 -0.24 11.67 -11.45
N TRP A 258 -0.66 10.80 -12.38
CA TRP A 258 0.30 9.93 -13.06
C TRP A 258 1.23 10.70 -13.99
N LEU A 259 0.76 11.78 -14.63
CA LEU A 259 1.60 12.61 -15.48
C LEU A 259 2.74 13.26 -14.67
N PHE A 260 2.41 13.82 -13.49
CA PHE A 260 3.40 14.35 -12.56
C PHE A 260 4.41 13.27 -12.18
N LEU A 261 3.93 12.14 -11.62
CA LEU A 261 4.75 11.03 -11.14
C LEU A 261 5.70 10.49 -12.21
N TYR A 262 5.23 10.23 -13.43
CA TYR A 262 6.09 9.64 -14.45
C TYR A 262 6.99 10.68 -15.16
N SER A 263 6.58 11.95 -15.21
CA SER A 263 7.42 13.02 -15.79
C SER A 263 8.64 13.34 -14.92
N THR A 264 8.48 13.41 -13.59
CA THR A 264 9.59 13.64 -12.66
C THR A 264 10.63 12.52 -12.75
N ARG A 265 10.17 11.27 -12.84
CA ARG A 265 11.00 10.06 -12.96
C ARG A 265 11.69 9.93 -14.32
N LEU A 266 11.04 10.39 -15.39
CA LEU A 266 11.65 10.44 -16.71
C LEU A 266 12.79 11.47 -16.73
N TRP A 267 12.51 12.66 -16.20
CA TRP A 267 13.44 13.79 -16.25
C TRP A 267 14.65 13.59 -15.33
N ARG A 268 14.40 13.10 -14.11
CA ARG A 268 15.42 12.98 -13.06
C ARG A 268 15.58 11.55 -12.58
N ARG A 269 16.83 11.12 -12.44
CA ARG A 269 17.17 9.87 -11.77
C ARG A 269 16.93 10.03 -10.27
N GLN A 270 16.21 9.09 -9.67
CA GLN A 270 15.92 9.09 -8.24
C GLN A 270 16.45 7.81 -7.60
N PRO A 271 17.74 7.77 -7.27
CA PRO A 271 18.37 6.62 -6.64
C PRO A 271 18.00 6.50 -5.16
N ARG A 272 18.27 5.32 -4.59
CA ARG A 272 18.26 5.07 -3.15
C ARG A 272 19.10 6.08 -2.35
N PRO A 273 18.71 6.38 -1.09
CA PRO A 273 17.84 5.56 -0.24
C PRO A 273 16.37 6.00 -0.13
N LEU A 274 15.95 7.15 -0.68
CA LEU A 274 14.56 7.61 -0.58
C LEU A 274 13.84 7.78 -1.91
N GLY A 275 14.57 7.89 -3.03
CA GLY A 275 13.97 8.11 -4.35
C GLY A 275 12.92 7.05 -4.71
N PRO A 276 13.27 5.76 -4.74
CA PRO A 276 12.34 4.66 -5.02
C PRO A 276 11.22 4.54 -3.98
N GLU A 277 11.50 4.82 -2.72
CA GLU A 277 10.55 4.72 -1.63
C GLU A 277 9.47 5.80 -1.78
N LEU A 278 9.86 7.05 -2.05
CA LEU A 278 8.87 8.11 -2.26
C LEU A 278 8.06 7.93 -3.54
N HIS A 279 8.63 7.31 -4.59
CA HIS A 279 7.89 6.89 -5.79
C HIS A 279 6.69 6.00 -5.46
N LEU A 280 6.93 5.02 -4.60
CA LEU A 280 5.91 4.11 -4.11
C LEU A 280 4.81 4.88 -3.36
N GLY A 281 5.18 5.94 -2.63
CA GLY A 281 4.22 6.87 -2.03
C GLY A 281 3.39 7.68 -3.01
N GLU A 282 4.01 8.17 -4.08
CA GLU A 282 3.30 8.89 -5.12
C GLU A 282 2.28 7.97 -5.82
N LEU A 283 2.61 6.68 -6.02
CA LEU A 283 1.67 5.65 -6.50
C LEU A 283 0.51 5.42 -5.50
N PHE A 284 0.80 5.38 -4.20
CA PHE A 284 -0.22 5.34 -3.15
C PHE A 284 -1.18 6.52 -3.25
N PHE A 285 -0.67 7.75 -3.38
CA PHE A 285 -1.51 8.95 -3.52
C PHE A 285 -2.33 8.91 -4.81
N TRP A 286 -1.75 8.44 -5.91
CA TRP A 286 -2.47 8.30 -7.16
C TRP A 286 -3.65 7.33 -7.04
N ALA A 287 -3.43 6.12 -6.50
CA ALA A 287 -4.51 5.15 -6.30
C ALA A 287 -5.58 5.66 -5.33
N PHE A 288 -5.14 6.32 -4.26
CA PHE A 288 -6.02 6.98 -3.30
C PHE A 288 -6.95 7.99 -3.99
N THR A 289 -6.39 8.91 -4.76
CA THR A 289 -7.16 9.93 -5.49
C THR A 289 -8.04 9.31 -6.55
N ALA A 290 -7.52 8.40 -7.37
CA ALA A 290 -8.29 7.74 -8.43
C ALA A 290 -9.49 6.95 -7.89
N LYS A 291 -9.43 6.51 -6.62
CA LYS A 291 -10.55 5.83 -5.98
C LYS A 291 -11.65 6.79 -5.48
N LEU A 292 -11.26 7.93 -4.90
CA LEU A 292 -12.22 8.94 -4.44
C LEU A 292 -12.84 9.71 -5.61
N VAL A 293 -12.03 9.97 -6.64
CA VAL A 293 -12.37 10.74 -7.83
C VAL A 293 -12.01 9.91 -9.05
N PRO A 294 -12.99 9.19 -9.66
CA PRO A 294 -12.75 8.36 -10.82
C PRO A 294 -12.12 9.15 -11.97
N MET A 295 -11.12 8.56 -12.63
CA MET A 295 -10.40 9.23 -13.72
C MET A 295 -11.29 9.41 -14.96
N PHE A 296 -10.98 10.41 -15.78
CA PHE A 296 -11.68 10.54 -17.06
C PHE A 296 -11.47 9.31 -17.95
N GLY A 297 -12.59 8.82 -18.49
CA GLY A 297 -12.58 7.61 -19.31
C GLY A 297 -12.07 6.36 -18.58
N GLN A 298 -11.99 6.33 -17.24
CA GLN A 298 -11.44 5.18 -16.50
C GLN A 298 -12.08 3.85 -16.90
N GLU A 299 -13.39 3.85 -17.13
CA GLU A 299 -14.11 2.67 -17.58
C GLU A 299 -13.72 2.26 -19.02
N ALA A 300 -13.60 3.24 -19.93
CA ALA A 300 -13.16 2.98 -21.31
C ALA A 300 -11.72 2.46 -21.36
N ILE A 301 -10.82 3.04 -20.55
CA ILE A 301 -9.44 2.57 -20.37
C ILE A 301 -9.46 1.15 -19.81
N GLY A 302 -10.23 0.88 -18.75
CA GLY A 302 -10.31 -0.46 -18.18
C GLY A 302 -10.88 -1.51 -19.15
N ARG A 303 -11.83 -1.11 -20.01
CA ARG A 303 -12.34 -1.98 -21.09
C ARG A 303 -11.26 -2.29 -22.11
N LEU A 304 -10.47 -1.29 -22.50
CA LEU A 304 -9.33 -1.46 -23.40
C LEU A 304 -8.28 -2.39 -22.76
N MET A 305 -7.90 -2.13 -21.50
CA MET A 305 -6.93 -2.92 -20.74
C MET A 305 -7.39 -4.37 -20.59
N THR A 306 -8.66 -4.61 -20.27
CA THR A 306 -9.22 -5.98 -20.16
C THR A 306 -9.17 -6.73 -21.49
N LYS A 307 -9.37 -6.07 -22.63
CA LYS A 307 -9.32 -6.73 -23.95
C LYS A 307 -7.91 -6.95 -24.45
N LEU A 308 -7.00 -6.04 -24.14
CA LEU A 308 -5.64 -6.02 -24.68
C LEU A 308 -4.57 -6.50 -23.70
N TRP A 309 -4.92 -6.97 -22.49
CA TRP A 309 -3.93 -7.32 -21.47
C TRP A 309 -2.82 -8.27 -21.97
N PRO A 310 -3.05 -9.32 -22.81
CA PRO A 310 -1.96 -10.17 -23.26
C PRO A 310 -1.01 -9.41 -24.19
N PHE A 311 -1.57 -8.58 -25.07
CA PHE A 311 -0.79 -7.73 -25.97
C PHE A 311 0.01 -6.68 -25.19
N LEU A 312 -0.60 -6.05 -24.20
CA LEU A 312 0.06 -5.07 -23.34
C LEU A 312 1.21 -5.68 -22.54
N LEU A 313 1.07 -6.92 -22.04
CA LEU A 313 2.17 -7.64 -21.41
C LEU A 313 3.34 -7.87 -22.38
N VAL A 314 3.05 -8.27 -23.62
CA VAL A 314 4.08 -8.41 -24.67
C VAL A 314 4.75 -7.06 -24.94
N CYS A 315 3.98 -5.98 -25.08
CA CYS A 315 4.53 -4.63 -25.26
C CYS A 315 5.44 -4.24 -24.09
N CYS A 316 5.02 -4.45 -22.84
CA CYS A 316 5.85 -4.20 -21.66
C CYS A 316 7.15 -5.02 -21.69
N GLY A 317 7.10 -6.29 -22.11
CA GLY A 317 8.30 -7.12 -22.30
C GLY A 317 9.24 -6.57 -23.38
N LEU A 318 8.70 -6.14 -24.52
CA LEU A 318 9.46 -5.56 -25.64
C LEU A 318 10.05 -4.17 -25.31
N LEU A 319 9.40 -3.42 -24.41
CA LEU A 319 9.95 -2.17 -23.90
C LEU A 319 11.21 -2.41 -23.06
N LEU A 320 11.37 -3.56 -22.41
CA LEU A 320 12.60 -3.83 -21.66
C LEU A 320 13.75 -4.22 -22.61
N ARG A 321 14.99 -3.84 -22.27
CA ARG A 321 16.16 -4.35 -22.99
C ARG A 321 16.35 -5.84 -22.64
N PRO A 322 16.60 -6.73 -23.60
CA PRO A 322 16.95 -8.11 -23.30
C PRO A 322 18.24 -8.20 -22.47
N GLY A 323 18.28 -9.13 -21.51
CA GLY A 323 19.47 -9.37 -20.70
C GLY A 323 19.80 -8.27 -19.67
N ILE A 324 18.82 -7.43 -19.29
CA ILE A 324 19.03 -6.48 -18.19
C ILE A 324 19.35 -7.24 -16.92
N PHE A 325 20.42 -6.80 -16.27
CA PHE A 325 20.81 -7.21 -14.93
C PHE A 325 20.72 -6.02 -13.95
N GLY A 326 20.29 -6.33 -12.72
CA GLY A 326 20.29 -5.43 -11.56
C GLY A 326 18.91 -4.86 -11.20
N ARG A 327 18.84 -4.28 -10.00
CA ARG A 327 17.62 -3.67 -9.42
C ARG A 327 17.36 -2.27 -9.98
N LYS A 328 16.72 -2.18 -11.15
CA LYS A 328 16.42 -0.90 -11.81
C LYS A 328 15.27 -0.14 -11.14
N ASP A 329 14.47 -0.82 -10.34
CA ASP A 329 13.51 -0.22 -9.41
C ASP A 329 14.21 0.59 -8.31
N GLN A 330 15.41 0.16 -7.88
CA GLN A 330 16.18 0.81 -6.82
C GLN A 330 17.27 1.74 -7.36
N TYR A 331 17.83 1.38 -8.51
CA TYR A 331 18.92 2.07 -9.19
C TYR A 331 18.52 2.34 -10.65
N PRO A 332 17.70 3.38 -10.89
CA PRO A 332 17.20 3.70 -12.23
C PRO A 332 18.34 4.04 -13.19
N TRP A 333 18.08 3.86 -14.48
CA TRP A 333 19.04 4.17 -15.55
C TRP A 333 19.45 5.65 -15.58
N ASP A 334 20.68 5.92 -16.02
CA ASP A 334 21.16 7.29 -16.25
C ASP A 334 20.53 7.91 -17.51
N SER A 335 20.27 7.08 -18.51
CA SER A 335 19.61 7.47 -19.75
C SER A 335 18.11 7.68 -19.53
N TRP A 336 17.60 8.87 -19.86
CA TRP A 336 16.17 9.18 -19.80
C TRP A 336 15.34 8.25 -20.71
N TYR A 337 15.90 7.84 -21.85
CA TYR A 337 15.24 6.92 -22.78
C TYR A 337 14.98 5.55 -22.15
N ASP A 338 15.96 5.02 -21.40
CA ASP A 338 15.83 3.72 -20.74
C ASP A 338 14.94 3.78 -19.51
N ARG A 339 14.98 4.89 -18.77
CA ARG A 339 14.00 5.18 -17.74
C ARG A 339 12.59 5.21 -18.32
N GLY A 340 12.39 5.91 -19.43
CA GLY A 340 11.10 6.01 -20.09
C GLY A 340 10.53 4.66 -20.51
N ARG A 341 11.38 3.76 -21.04
CA ARG A 341 10.97 2.40 -21.39
C ARG A 341 10.50 1.59 -20.17
N MET A 342 11.23 1.68 -19.05
CA MET A 342 10.87 1.01 -17.80
C MET A 342 9.58 1.58 -17.21
N TYR A 343 9.51 2.89 -17.02
CA TYR A 343 8.38 3.57 -16.40
C TYR A 343 7.12 3.56 -17.26
N LEU A 344 7.24 3.48 -18.59
CA LEU A 344 6.08 3.22 -19.46
C LEU A 344 5.49 1.83 -19.21
N GLY A 345 6.35 0.81 -19.00
CA GLY A 345 5.90 -0.53 -18.64
C GLY A 345 5.17 -0.58 -17.29
N GLU A 346 5.73 0.11 -16.28
CA GLU A 346 5.09 0.27 -14.97
C GLU A 346 3.77 1.04 -15.08
N LEU A 347 3.72 2.14 -15.82
CA LEU A 347 2.49 2.92 -16.05
C LEU A 347 1.40 2.05 -16.67
N ILE A 348 1.72 1.25 -17.70
CA ILE A 348 0.76 0.34 -18.33
C ILE A 348 0.23 -0.68 -17.31
N ALA A 349 1.12 -1.30 -16.51
CA ALA A 349 0.73 -2.26 -15.49
C ALA A 349 -0.16 -1.62 -14.41
N CYS A 350 0.25 -0.48 -13.86
CA CYS A 350 -0.50 0.26 -12.83
C CYS A 350 -1.86 0.76 -13.35
N MET A 351 -1.91 1.28 -14.58
CA MET A 351 -3.16 1.68 -15.23
C MET A 351 -4.09 0.49 -15.41
N ALA A 352 -3.59 -0.64 -15.89
CA ALA A 352 -4.39 -1.86 -16.01
C ALA A 352 -4.95 -2.28 -14.64
N PHE A 353 -4.10 -2.30 -13.62
CA PHE A 353 -4.47 -2.68 -12.25
C PHE A 353 -5.59 -1.80 -11.66
N LEU A 354 -5.50 -0.48 -11.83
CA LEU A 354 -6.51 0.45 -11.30
C LEU A 354 -7.82 0.47 -12.12
N THR A 355 -7.78 0.17 -13.41
CA THR A 355 -8.93 0.40 -14.31
C THR A 355 -9.70 -0.86 -14.69
N ILE A 356 -9.05 -2.03 -14.77
CA ILE A 356 -9.72 -3.31 -15.09
C ILE A 356 -10.87 -3.62 -14.13
N PRO A 357 -10.71 -3.51 -12.79
CA PRO A 357 -11.79 -3.82 -11.85
C PRO A 357 -13.03 -2.92 -12.02
N VAL A 358 -12.83 -1.70 -12.53
CA VAL A 358 -13.88 -0.69 -12.73
C VAL A 358 -14.65 -0.90 -14.03
N ALA A 359 -14.02 -1.48 -15.05
CA ALA A 359 -14.63 -1.67 -16.36
C ALA A 359 -15.75 -2.72 -16.32
N ASN A 360 -17.00 -2.33 -16.06
CA ASN A 360 -18.20 -3.18 -15.94
C ASN A 360 -18.48 -4.04 -17.19
N LEU A 361 -17.62 -5.01 -17.45
CA LEU A 361 -17.72 -5.97 -18.52
C LEU A 361 -18.44 -7.23 -18.01
N PRO A 362 -19.38 -7.78 -18.79
CA PRO A 362 -19.98 -9.08 -18.50
C PRO A 362 -18.92 -10.20 -18.45
N ASP A 363 -17.83 -10.05 -19.19
CA ASP A 363 -16.74 -11.03 -19.31
C ASP A 363 -15.46 -10.60 -18.57
N LYS A 364 -15.56 -9.88 -17.45
CA LYS A 364 -14.39 -9.67 -16.58
C LYS A 364 -13.76 -11.02 -16.25
N LEU A 365 -12.43 -11.06 -16.12
CA LEU A 365 -11.72 -12.16 -15.48
C LEU A 365 -12.19 -12.24 -14.02
N ALA A 366 -13.33 -12.90 -13.82
CA ALA A 366 -13.94 -13.07 -12.52
C ALA A 366 -13.16 -14.14 -11.79
N PHE A 367 -12.48 -13.76 -10.71
CA PHE A 367 -11.89 -14.75 -9.82
C PHE A 367 -13.00 -15.69 -9.33
N PRO A 368 -12.79 -17.03 -9.37
CA PRO A 368 -13.78 -17.97 -8.91
C PRO A 368 -14.22 -17.63 -7.50
N GLN A 369 -15.53 -17.63 -7.23
CA GLN A 369 -16.06 -17.32 -5.88
C GLN A 369 -15.49 -18.25 -4.81
N SER A 370 -15.13 -19.48 -5.20
CA SER A 370 -14.45 -20.46 -4.35
C SER A 370 -13.11 -19.96 -3.81
N TRP A 371 -12.44 -19.00 -4.46
CA TRP A 371 -11.18 -18.44 -3.98
C TRP A 371 -11.37 -17.57 -2.74
N ARG A 372 -12.55 -16.96 -2.53
CA ARG A 372 -12.82 -16.09 -1.38
C ARG A 372 -12.57 -16.79 -0.05
N ARG A 373 -13.00 -18.06 0.07
CA ARG A 373 -12.77 -18.84 1.30
C ARG A 373 -11.28 -19.01 1.56
N HIS A 374 -10.48 -19.19 0.51
CA HIS A 374 -9.04 -19.38 0.64
C HIS A 374 -8.29 -18.07 0.93
N MET A 375 -8.82 -16.93 0.48
CA MET A 375 -8.20 -15.63 0.75
C MET A 375 -8.13 -15.29 2.25
N VAL A 376 -9.02 -15.81 3.09
CA VAL A 376 -9.00 -15.51 4.53
C VAL A 376 -7.67 -15.96 5.16
N TRP A 377 -7.29 -17.23 4.99
CA TRP A 377 -6.03 -17.74 5.55
C TRP A 377 -4.82 -17.31 4.74
N LEU A 378 -4.94 -17.12 3.43
CA LEU A 378 -3.85 -16.59 2.60
C LEU A 378 -3.49 -15.16 2.97
N ASN A 379 -4.47 -14.33 3.36
CA ASN A 379 -4.21 -12.99 3.87
C ASN A 379 -3.45 -13.01 5.21
N TRP A 380 -3.78 -13.96 6.10
CA TRP A 380 -3.04 -14.16 7.34
C TRP A 380 -1.62 -14.66 7.08
N TRP A 381 -1.47 -15.63 6.18
CA TRP A 381 -0.15 -16.09 5.75
C TRP A 381 0.66 -14.95 5.13
N SER A 382 0.06 -14.16 4.23
CA SER A 382 0.72 -13.04 3.57
C SER A 382 1.22 -12.01 4.59
N LEU A 383 0.41 -11.67 5.59
CA LEU A 383 0.85 -10.79 6.68
C LEU A 383 2.01 -11.41 7.49
N LEU A 384 1.88 -12.68 7.89
CA LEU A 384 2.92 -13.38 8.65
C LEU A 384 4.22 -13.46 7.84
N ALA A 385 4.15 -13.88 6.58
CA ALA A 385 5.28 -13.99 5.68
C ALA A 385 5.97 -12.63 5.49
N PHE A 386 5.20 -11.56 5.25
CA PHE A 386 5.73 -10.21 5.17
C PHE A 386 6.48 -9.81 6.45
N MET A 387 5.91 -10.05 7.63
CA MET A 387 6.52 -9.67 8.91
C MET A 387 7.73 -10.53 9.31
N SER A 388 7.81 -11.78 8.85
CA SER A 388 8.73 -12.79 9.42
C SER A 388 9.76 -13.36 8.45
N HIS A 389 9.64 -13.14 7.13
CA HIS A 389 10.54 -13.76 6.16
C HIS A 389 12.02 -13.46 6.43
N LYS A 390 12.37 -12.22 6.83
CA LYS A 390 13.74 -11.86 7.20
C LYS A 390 14.23 -12.61 8.44
N ALA A 391 13.41 -12.73 9.48
CA ALA A 391 13.70 -13.53 10.67
C ALA A 391 14.00 -14.99 10.29
N PHE A 392 13.20 -15.59 9.42
CA PHE A 392 13.47 -16.93 8.90
C PHE A 392 14.82 -17.00 8.19
N TYR A 393 15.12 -16.04 7.30
CA TYR A 393 16.38 -16.01 6.57
C TYR A 393 17.57 -15.93 7.51
N ILE A 394 17.54 -15.05 8.52
CA ILE A 394 18.60 -14.95 9.52
C ILE A 394 18.83 -16.29 10.24
N LEU A 395 17.77 -17.00 10.60
CA LEU A 395 17.87 -18.26 11.32
C LEU A 395 18.49 -19.38 10.49
N VAL A 396 18.23 -19.40 9.18
CA VAL A 396 18.65 -20.49 8.27
C VAL A 396 19.86 -20.13 7.40
N ASP A 397 20.29 -18.86 7.41
CA ASP A 397 21.39 -18.37 6.59
C ASP A 397 22.69 -19.14 6.88
N GLY A 398 23.39 -19.52 5.81
CA GLY A 398 24.59 -20.37 5.84
C GLY A 398 24.36 -21.82 6.26
N ILE A 399 23.14 -22.22 6.67
CA ILE A 399 22.82 -23.62 6.97
C ILE A 399 22.24 -24.29 5.72
N TRP A 400 21.23 -23.65 5.11
CA TRP A 400 20.42 -24.25 4.04
C TRP A 400 20.52 -23.44 2.75
N PRO A 401 20.40 -24.07 1.56
CA PRO A 401 20.29 -23.36 0.29
C PRO A 401 19.11 -22.39 0.26
N TRP A 402 19.22 -21.30 -0.51
CA TRP A 402 18.20 -20.24 -0.60
C TRP A 402 16.79 -20.76 -0.91
N TYR A 403 16.65 -21.82 -1.73
CA TYR A 403 15.37 -22.40 -2.07
C TYR A 403 14.67 -23.05 -0.87
N CYS A 404 15.42 -23.58 0.09
CA CYS A 404 14.84 -24.11 1.32
C CYS A 404 14.27 -22.98 2.18
N MET A 405 14.87 -21.78 2.15
CA MET A 405 14.37 -20.62 2.87
C MET A 405 12.99 -20.18 2.35
N VAL A 406 12.84 -20.14 1.02
CA VAL A 406 11.55 -19.91 0.37
C VAL A 406 10.55 -20.97 0.81
N LEU A 407 10.92 -22.25 0.73
CA LEU A 407 10.05 -23.34 1.12
C LEU A 407 9.61 -23.23 2.59
N THR A 408 10.46 -22.77 3.50
CA THR A 408 10.08 -22.56 4.91
C THR A 408 9.01 -21.47 5.06
N VAL A 409 9.19 -20.32 4.41
CA VAL A 409 8.20 -19.22 4.48
C VAL A 409 6.88 -19.62 3.80
N TYR A 410 6.94 -20.36 2.69
CA TYR A 410 5.76 -20.88 2.03
C TYR A 410 5.11 -22.02 2.83
N ALA A 411 5.89 -22.85 3.53
CA ALA A 411 5.37 -23.91 4.40
C ALA A 411 4.58 -23.34 5.57
N ALA A 412 4.87 -22.11 6.02
CA ALA A 412 4.05 -21.40 7.02
C ALA A 412 2.60 -21.15 6.55
N ALA A 413 2.30 -21.31 5.26
CA ALA A 413 0.92 -21.31 4.76
C ALA A 413 0.09 -22.48 5.32
N PHE A 414 0.72 -23.64 5.52
CA PHE A 414 0.06 -24.85 6.01
C PHE A 414 -0.51 -24.69 7.44
N PRO A 415 0.24 -24.22 8.45
CA PRO A 415 -0.33 -23.96 9.77
C PRO A 415 -1.40 -22.86 9.73
N CYS A 416 -1.24 -21.80 8.91
CA CYS A 416 -2.32 -20.82 8.72
C CYS A 416 -3.60 -21.46 8.17
N PHE A 417 -3.46 -22.39 7.22
CA PHE A 417 -4.58 -23.18 6.69
C PHE A 417 -5.18 -24.12 7.74
N LEU A 418 -4.37 -24.80 8.55
CA LEU A 418 -4.84 -25.71 9.60
C LEU A 418 -5.58 -24.97 10.73
N VAL A 419 -5.06 -23.84 11.18
CA VAL A 419 -5.69 -22.99 12.20
C VAL A 419 -7.00 -22.41 11.67
N TRP A 420 -7.03 -22.02 10.40
CA TRP A 420 -8.23 -21.50 9.77
C TRP A 420 -9.26 -22.59 9.43
N ARG A 421 -8.83 -23.86 9.29
CA ARG A 421 -9.63 -24.96 8.72
C ARG A 421 -11.08 -24.80 9.17
N PRO A 422 -12.01 -24.52 8.24
CA PRO A 422 -13.34 -24.04 8.58
C PRO A 422 -14.08 -25.16 9.28
N ARG A 423 -13.99 -25.18 10.61
CA ARG A 423 -14.81 -26.05 11.47
C ARG A 423 -16.30 -25.69 11.34
N ASP A 424 -16.59 -24.49 10.83
CA ASP A 424 -17.93 -23.92 10.83
C ASP A 424 -18.75 -24.18 9.55
N VAL A 425 -18.17 -24.71 8.47
CA VAL A 425 -18.96 -24.98 7.24
C VAL A 425 -19.74 -26.29 7.35
N GLU A 426 -19.17 -27.33 7.97
CA GLU A 426 -19.89 -28.58 8.27
C GLU A 426 -20.92 -28.36 9.39
N GLU A 427 -20.63 -27.53 10.39
CA GLU A 427 -21.61 -27.17 11.42
C GLU A 427 -22.73 -26.26 10.87
N ALA A 428 -22.45 -25.36 9.93
CA ALA A 428 -23.47 -24.51 9.33
C ALA A 428 -24.34 -25.26 8.31
N SER A 429 -23.76 -26.21 7.54
CA SER A 429 -24.56 -27.08 6.66
C SER A 429 -25.38 -28.08 7.48
N GLY A 430 -24.82 -28.65 8.55
CA GLY A 430 -25.55 -29.53 9.47
C GLY A 430 -26.69 -28.82 10.21
N ARG A 431 -26.47 -27.59 10.70
CA ARG A 431 -27.55 -26.78 11.31
C ARG A 431 -28.57 -26.26 10.31
N ALA A 432 -28.20 -26.10 9.02
CA ALA A 432 -29.15 -25.75 7.97
C ALA A 432 -30.03 -26.95 7.56
N GLU A 433 -29.47 -28.16 7.55
CA GLU A 433 -30.24 -29.40 7.40
C GLU A 433 -31.16 -29.67 8.60
N GLU A 434 -30.68 -29.46 9.83
CA GLU A 434 -31.52 -29.58 11.04
C GLU A 434 -32.62 -28.50 11.14
N ARG A 435 -32.43 -27.31 10.55
CA ARG A 435 -33.48 -26.29 10.45
C ARG A 435 -34.39 -26.47 9.23
N GLY A 436 -33.98 -27.26 8.24
CA GLY A 436 -34.76 -27.62 7.06
C GLY A 436 -35.84 -28.68 7.33
N SER A 437 -35.80 -29.35 8.48
CA SER A 437 -36.86 -30.29 8.91
C SER A 437 -37.96 -29.64 9.76
N TRP A 438 -38.02 -28.30 9.85
CA TRP A 438 -39.12 -27.60 10.51
C TRP A 438 -40.34 -27.50 9.59
N THR A 439 -41.09 -28.61 9.50
CA THR A 439 -42.44 -28.64 8.94
C THR A 439 -43.39 -27.88 9.86
N GLY A 440 -43.67 -26.60 9.61
CA GLY A 440 -44.75 -25.93 10.34
C GLY A 440 -44.84 -24.41 10.27
N SER A 441 -45.37 -23.87 9.16
CA SER A 441 -46.43 -22.83 9.15
C SER A 441 -46.58 -22.24 7.74
N PRO A 442 -47.74 -22.38 7.08
CA PRO A 442 -47.98 -21.88 5.71
C PRO A 442 -47.92 -20.35 5.53
N ARG A 443 -47.72 -19.55 6.58
CA ARG A 443 -47.78 -18.07 6.51
C ARG A 443 -46.48 -17.39 6.05
N ALA A 444 -45.36 -18.09 5.98
CA ALA A 444 -44.07 -17.47 5.62
C ALA A 444 -43.81 -17.41 4.09
N VAL A 445 -44.58 -18.14 3.28
CA VAL A 445 -44.39 -18.20 1.81
C VAL A 445 -45.02 -16.99 1.10
N GLU A 446 -46.04 -16.36 1.68
CA GLU A 446 -46.71 -15.19 1.06
C GLU A 446 -45.86 -13.91 1.09
N LEU A 447 -44.91 -13.76 2.02
CA LEU A 447 -44.05 -12.56 2.11
C LEU A 447 -42.86 -12.58 1.14
N VAL A 448 -42.50 -13.73 0.57
CA VAL A 448 -41.40 -13.86 -0.40
C VAL A 448 -41.89 -13.70 -1.84
N GLN A 449 -43.17 -13.97 -2.13
CA GLN A 449 -43.75 -13.75 -3.46
C GLN A 449 -44.20 -12.30 -3.70
N ALA A 450 -44.39 -11.49 -2.66
CA ALA A 450 -44.78 -10.08 -2.80
C ALA A 450 -43.63 -9.13 -3.19
N SER A 451 -42.36 -9.56 -3.14
CA SER A 451 -41.21 -8.72 -3.57
C SER A 451 -40.76 -8.97 -5.01
N ALA A 452 -41.33 -9.98 -5.70
CA ALA A 452 -40.96 -10.36 -7.06
C ALA A 452 -41.79 -9.67 -8.17
N SER A 453 -42.78 -8.84 -7.83
CA SER A 453 -43.67 -8.19 -8.81
C SER A 453 -43.37 -6.70 -9.10
N PHE A 454 -42.28 -6.14 -8.58
CA PHE A 454 -41.84 -4.77 -8.87
C PHE A 454 -40.48 -4.74 -9.61
N SER A 455 -40.39 -5.34 -10.80
CA SER A 455 -39.29 -5.05 -11.75
C SER A 455 -39.63 -5.32 -13.22
N SER A 456 -40.82 -4.93 -13.67
CA SER A 456 -41.09 -4.78 -15.11
C SER A 456 -41.94 -3.53 -15.38
N ALA A 457 -41.30 -2.36 -15.29
CA ALA A 457 -41.73 -1.12 -15.95
C ALA A 457 -40.66 -0.03 -15.79
N SER A 458 -39.71 0.03 -16.73
CA SER A 458 -39.18 1.23 -17.40
C SER A 458 -37.99 0.88 -18.28
#